data_AF-A0A955ZQD4-F1
#
_entry.id   AF-A0A955ZQD4-F1
#
_cell.length_a   1.000
_cell.length_b   1.000
_cell.length_c   1.000
_cell.angle_alpha   90.00
_cell.angle_beta   90.00
_cell.angle_gamma   90.00
#
_symmetry.space_group_name_H-M   'P 1'
#
loop_
_entity.id
_entity.type
_entity.pdbx_description
1 polymer ?
#
loop_
_entity_poly.entity_id
_entity_poly.type
_entity_poly.pdbx_seq_one_letter_code
_entity_poly.pdbx_strand_id
1 'polypeptide(L)'
;MNIKTATLGVASVAIALLACKENKAPAPAATTTPVAAPAPTPSPTVAETATAAPVEKPDVDEHGIPEIPTGRSNPPTVAEWSAAATVNTQGANSQAQDCFMKIVREWVKVHCEGDVKSISDKDGLPRSSADYYESIRLGTMADFVFRLKKGRTMKMRIHRDGNRASLFINWPASKDRPVHVALAQIKE
;
A
#
# COMPACT_ATOMS: atom_id res chain seq x y z
N MET A 1 -4.10 44.38 14.91
CA MET A 1 -2.72 44.22 14.41
C MET A 1 -2.80 43.84 12.94
N ASN A 2 -2.39 44.76 12.07
CA ASN A 2 -2.53 44.68 10.61
C ASN A 2 -1.36 43.88 10.01
N ILE A 3 -1.63 42.80 9.28
CA ILE A 3 -0.59 42.06 8.55
C ILE A 3 -0.72 42.38 7.07
N LYS A 4 0.37 42.96 6.54
CA LYS A 4 0.52 43.51 5.20
C LYS A 4 0.51 42.41 4.13
N THR A 5 -0.32 42.60 3.12
CA THR A 5 -0.36 41.91 1.84
C THR A 5 0.94 42.18 1.07
N ALA A 6 1.62 41.12 0.60
CA ALA A 6 2.73 41.21 -0.34
C ALA A 6 2.36 40.46 -1.63
N THR A 7 2.07 41.24 -2.66
CA THR A 7 1.95 40.85 -4.07
C THR A 7 3.35 40.81 -4.70
N LEU A 8 3.51 40.03 -5.80
CA LEU A 8 4.58 40.02 -6.83
C LEU A 8 5.20 38.61 -6.96
N GLY A 9 5.42 38.03 -8.13
CA GLY A 9 5.23 38.50 -9.50
C GLY A 9 5.32 37.29 -10.45
N VAL A 10 4.59 37.38 -11.56
CA VAL A 10 4.51 36.37 -12.61
C VAL A 10 5.75 36.49 -13.50
N ALA A 11 6.59 35.46 -13.52
CA ALA A 11 7.66 35.32 -14.50
C ALA A 11 7.22 34.32 -15.58
N SER A 12 6.83 34.84 -16.73
CA SER A 12 6.54 34.05 -17.93
C SER A 12 7.84 33.46 -18.49
N VAL A 13 7.99 32.14 -18.41
CA VAL A 13 9.07 31.41 -19.10
C VAL A 13 8.45 30.65 -20.28
N ALA A 14 8.65 31.20 -21.47
CA ALA A 14 8.39 30.52 -22.74
C ALA A 14 9.55 29.55 -23.01
N ILE A 15 9.28 28.24 -23.02
CA ILE A 15 10.26 27.23 -23.49
C ILE A 15 9.75 26.61 -24.78
N ALA A 16 10.64 26.68 -25.76
CA ALA A 16 10.44 26.38 -27.16
C ALA A 16 10.14 24.91 -27.46
N LEU A 17 9.29 24.73 -28.46
CA LEU A 17 9.03 23.48 -29.19
C LEU A 17 10.32 23.00 -29.87
N LEU A 18 10.93 21.92 -29.36
CA LEU A 18 11.98 21.18 -30.06
C LEU A 18 11.38 19.88 -30.63
N ALA A 19 11.14 19.94 -31.94
CA ALA A 19 10.80 18.81 -32.79
C ALA A 19 11.87 17.71 -32.69
N CYS A 20 11.49 16.53 -32.20
CA CYS A 20 12.31 15.33 -32.34
C CYS A 20 11.82 14.50 -33.52
N LYS A 21 12.73 14.36 -34.49
CA LYS A 21 12.67 13.57 -35.72
C LYS A 21 12.22 12.14 -35.47
N GLU A 22 11.30 11.69 -36.32
CA GLU A 22 10.90 10.32 -36.52
C GLU A 22 12.01 9.55 -37.26
N ASN A 23 12.81 8.78 -36.52
CA ASN A 23 13.80 7.86 -37.09
C ASN A 23 13.17 6.48 -37.29
N LYS A 24 12.62 6.24 -38.48
CA LYS A 24 12.13 4.93 -38.93
C LYS A 24 13.31 4.06 -39.34
N ALA A 25 13.75 3.16 -38.47
CA ALA A 25 14.72 2.11 -38.81
C ALA A 25 14.02 0.95 -39.57
N PRO A 26 14.69 0.34 -40.57
CA PRO A 26 14.16 -0.82 -41.28
C PRO A 26 14.15 -2.07 -40.40
N ALA A 27 13.07 -2.84 -40.50
CA ALA A 27 12.87 -4.09 -39.78
C ALA A 27 13.89 -5.17 -40.24
N PRO A 28 14.61 -5.83 -39.33
CA PRO A 28 15.44 -6.97 -39.68
C PRO A 28 14.58 -8.19 -40.04
N ALA A 29 14.98 -8.88 -41.12
CA ALA A 29 14.37 -10.13 -41.57
C ALA A 29 14.49 -11.21 -40.48
N ALA A 30 13.36 -11.84 -40.16
CA ALA A 30 13.30 -12.93 -39.19
C ALA A 30 13.88 -14.22 -39.79
N THR A 31 15.07 -14.62 -39.33
CA THR A 31 15.61 -15.96 -39.55
C THR A 31 14.84 -16.94 -38.67
N THR A 32 14.10 -17.86 -39.27
CA THR A 32 13.38 -18.93 -38.58
C THR A 32 14.35 -20.00 -38.11
N THR A 33 14.73 -19.95 -36.83
CA THR A 33 15.46 -21.04 -36.15
C THR A 33 14.49 -22.20 -35.84
N PRO A 34 14.88 -23.45 -36.09
CA PRO A 34 14.07 -24.61 -35.74
C PRO A 34 13.93 -24.73 -34.22
N VAL A 35 12.68 -24.85 -33.77
CA VAL A 35 12.28 -25.03 -32.36
C VAL A 35 12.77 -26.41 -31.90
N ALA A 36 13.74 -26.42 -30.97
CA ALA A 36 14.17 -27.63 -30.28
C ALA A 36 13.02 -28.22 -29.46
N ALA A 37 12.91 -29.55 -29.50
CA ALA A 37 11.89 -30.31 -28.78
C ALA A 37 11.93 -30.00 -27.26
N PRO A 38 10.77 -29.85 -26.60
CA PRO A 38 10.70 -29.53 -25.18
C PRO A 38 11.32 -30.65 -24.34
N ALA A 39 12.25 -30.28 -23.46
CA ALA A 39 12.80 -31.16 -22.44
C ALA A 39 11.68 -31.65 -21.49
N PRO A 40 11.78 -32.88 -20.94
CA PRO A 40 10.79 -33.42 -20.03
C PRO A 40 10.61 -32.49 -18.83
N THR A 41 9.35 -32.07 -18.61
CA THR A 41 8.94 -31.30 -17.45
C THR A 41 9.25 -32.09 -16.18
N PRO A 42 10.03 -31.54 -15.21
CA PRO A 42 10.22 -32.21 -13.94
C PRO A 42 8.86 -32.40 -13.26
N SER A 43 8.59 -33.62 -12.80
CA SER A 43 7.40 -33.94 -12.04
C SER A 43 7.23 -32.96 -10.88
N PRO A 44 6.00 -32.45 -10.64
CA PRO A 44 5.74 -31.60 -9.49
C PRO A 44 6.02 -32.37 -8.21
N THR A 45 7.06 -31.95 -7.48
CA THR A 45 7.25 -32.32 -6.08
C THR A 45 5.98 -31.88 -5.35
N VAL A 46 5.19 -32.85 -4.90
CA VAL A 46 3.99 -32.65 -4.10
C VAL A 46 4.45 -31.95 -2.82
N ALA A 47 4.16 -30.64 -2.73
CA ALA A 47 4.39 -29.88 -1.52
C ALA A 47 3.54 -30.50 -0.41
N GLU A 48 4.21 -30.93 0.65
CA GLU A 48 3.62 -31.45 1.87
C GLU A 48 2.54 -30.48 2.35
N THR A 49 1.29 -30.95 2.36
CA THR A 49 0.14 -30.18 2.80
C THR A 49 0.29 -29.97 4.30
N ALA A 50 0.88 -28.85 4.70
CA ALA A 50 0.91 -28.42 6.08
C ALA A 50 -0.55 -28.35 6.57
N THR A 51 -0.89 -29.25 7.49
CA THR A 51 -2.19 -29.27 8.15
C THR A 51 -2.39 -27.91 8.80
N ALA A 52 -3.28 -27.11 8.23
CA ALA A 52 -3.63 -25.81 8.77
C ALA A 52 -4.27 -26.04 10.15
N ALA A 53 -3.58 -25.61 11.21
CA ALA A 53 -4.13 -25.62 12.55
C ALA A 53 -5.45 -24.82 12.57
N PRO A 54 -6.40 -25.18 13.47
CA PRO A 54 -7.64 -24.44 13.64
C PRO A 54 -7.33 -22.94 13.81
N VAL A 55 -7.96 -22.10 13.00
CA VAL A 55 -7.83 -20.65 13.08
C VAL A 55 -8.55 -20.21 14.35
N GLU A 56 -7.82 -20.14 15.46
CA GLU A 56 -8.27 -19.52 16.69
C GLU A 56 -8.62 -18.06 16.39
N LYS A 57 -9.74 -17.58 16.94
CA LYS A 57 -10.14 -16.18 16.74
C LYS A 57 -9.02 -15.30 17.30
N PRO A 58 -8.53 -14.30 16.55
CA PRO A 58 -7.47 -13.44 17.04
C PRO A 58 -7.91 -12.77 18.34
N ASP A 59 -7.03 -12.75 19.34
CA ASP A 59 -7.19 -11.90 20.51
C ASP A 59 -7.13 -10.44 20.05
N VAL A 60 -8.21 -9.71 20.27
CA VAL A 60 -8.37 -8.31 19.87
C VAL A 60 -8.53 -7.49 21.14
N ASP A 61 -7.76 -6.40 21.27
CA ASP A 61 -7.92 -5.51 22.41
C ASP A 61 -9.17 -4.62 22.34
N GLU A 62 -9.35 -3.83 23.39
CA GLU A 62 -10.40 -2.80 23.51
C GLU A 62 -10.41 -1.81 22.33
N HIS A 63 -9.29 -1.65 21.62
CA HIS A 63 -9.17 -0.75 20.48
C HIS A 63 -9.35 -1.45 19.12
N GLY A 64 -9.66 -2.74 19.10
CA GLY A 64 -9.87 -3.47 17.85
C GLY A 64 -8.57 -3.89 17.16
N ILE A 65 -7.42 -3.77 17.81
CA ILE A 65 -6.12 -4.15 17.21
C ILE A 65 -5.82 -5.61 17.58
N PRO A 66 -5.60 -6.50 16.60
CA PRO A 66 -5.22 -7.88 16.88
C PRO A 66 -3.82 -7.95 17.47
N GLU A 67 -3.56 -8.98 18.27
CA GLU A 67 -2.20 -9.26 18.75
C GLU A 67 -1.22 -9.42 17.58
N ILE A 68 -0.06 -8.75 17.69
CA ILE A 68 1.01 -8.83 16.70
C ILE A 68 2.12 -9.73 17.27
N PRO A 69 2.36 -10.91 16.68
CA PRO A 69 3.36 -11.84 17.19
C PRO A 69 4.77 -11.24 17.08
N THR A 70 5.64 -11.61 18.03
CA THR A 70 7.05 -11.23 18.01
C THR A 70 7.80 -12.09 17.00
N GLY A 71 8.13 -11.51 15.85
CA GLY A 71 8.93 -12.21 14.85
C GLY A 71 8.63 -11.79 13.43
N ARG A 72 9.46 -12.27 12.51
CA ARG A 72 9.26 -12.07 11.07
C ARG A 72 8.41 -13.22 10.55
N SER A 73 7.25 -12.91 10.00
CA SER A 73 6.35 -13.88 9.39
C SER A 73 6.23 -13.65 7.87
N ASN A 74 5.91 -14.70 7.13
CA ASN A 74 5.70 -14.60 5.68
C ASN A 74 4.52 -13.66 5.36
N PRO A 75 4.51 -13.00 4.18
CA PRO A 75 3.36 -12.21 3.72
C PRO A 75 2.06 -13.01 3.83
N PRO A 76 0.95 -12.42 4.30
CA PRO A 76 -0.30 -13.14 4.43
C PRO A 76 -0.89 -13.52 3.08
N THR A 77 -1.53 -14.67 3.06
CA THR A 77 -2.27 -15.20 1.92
C THR A 77 -3.58 -14.43 1.70
N VAL A 78 -4.16 -14.60 0.51
CA VAL A 78 -5.46 -14.00 0.17
C VAL A 78 -6.57 -14.48 1.14
N ALA A 79 -6.54 -15.75 1.54
CA ALA A 79 -7.50 -16.32 2.48
C ALA A 79 -7.42 -15.64 3.87
N GLU A 80 -6.20 -15.43 4.37
CA GLU A 80 -5.99 -14.71 5.64
C GLU A 80 -6.51 -13.28 5.56
N TRP A 81 -6.23 -12.56 4.46
CA TRP A 81 -6.75 -11.21 4.26
C TRP A 81 -8.28 -11.15 4.16
N SER A 82 -8.89 -12.16 3.54
CA SER A 82 -10.34 -12.25 3.42
C SER A 82 -10.99 -12.42 4.79
N ALA A 83 -10.45 -13.31 5.63
CA ALA A 83 -10.95 -13.60 6.97
C ALA A 83 -10.68 -12.49 8.00
N ALA A 84 -9.67 -11.65 7.78
CA ALA A 84 -9.31 -10.59 8.71
C ALA A 84 -10.37 -9.48 8.82
N ALA A 85 -10.56 -9.00 10.06
CA ALA A 85 -11.45 -7.88 10.35
C ALA A 85 -10.84 -6.55 9.92
N THR A 86 -11.71 -5.58 9.61
CA THR A 86 -11.31 -4.19 9.39
C THR A 86 -10.95 -3.54 10.72
N VAL A 87 -9.84 -2.80 10.75
CA VAL A 87 -9.32 -2.13 11.95
C VAL A 87 -9.36 -0.61 11.74
N ASN A 88 -9.92 0.12 12.71
CA ASN A 88 -9.81 1.57 12.78
C ASN A 88 -10.01 2.06 14.22
N THR A 89 -8.94 2.57 14.85
CA THR A 89 -8.97 3.02 16.24
C THR A 89 -9.72 4.34 16.45
N GLN A 90 -10.08 5.06 15.39
CA GLN A 90 -10.90 6.28 15.49
C GLN A 90 -12.40 5.99 15.42
N GLY A 91 -12.82 4.72 15.47
CA GLY A 91 -14.21 4.31 15.31
C GLY A 91 -14.62 4.14 13.85
N ALA A 92 -15.72 3.39 13.64
CA ALA A 92 -16.19 3.00 12.31
C ALA A 92 -16.54 4.19 11.41
N ASN A 93 -17.12 5.26 11.98
CA ASN A 93 -17.55 6.44 11.23
C ASN A 93 -16.40 7.34 10.77
N SER A 94 -15.20 7.12 11.30
CA SER A 94 -14.02 7.90 10.93
C SER A 94 -13.31 7.33 9.70
N GLN A 95 -13.67 6.10 9.29
CA GLN A 95 -13.06 5.43 8.15
C GLN A 95 -13.30 6.19 6.85
N ALA A 96 -12.25 6.38 6.05
CA ALA A 96 -12.39 6.93 4.71
C ALA A 96 -13.35 6.08 3.86
N GLN A 97 -14.32 6.73 3.21
CA GLN A 97 -15.23 6.10 2.26
C GLN A 97 -14.46 5.29 1.22
N ASP A 98 -14.98 4.13 0.82
CA ASP A 98 -14.36 3.24 -0.18
C ASP A 98 -12.89 2.92 0.11
N CYS A 99 -12.51 2.91 1.39
CA CYS A 99 -11.24 2.40 1.84
C CYS A 99 -11.48 1.39 2.96
N PHE A 100 -10.58 0.43 3.12
CA PHE A 100 -10.50 -0.39 4.32
C PHE A 100 -9.04 -0.61 4.73
N MET A 101 -8.86 -0.91 6.01
CA MET A 101 -7.59 -1.29 6.57
C MET A 101 -7.75 -2.59 7.36
N LYS A 102 -6.87 -3.56 7.09
CA LYS A 102 -6.84 -4.83 7.81
C LYS A 102 -5.45 -5.06 8.38
N ILE A 103 -5.38 -5.76 9.50
CA ILE A 103 -4.13 -6.21 10.11
C ILE A 103 -4.16 -7.73 10.20
N VAL A 104 -3.12 -8.37 9.68
CA VAL A 104 -2.88 -9.82 9.83
C VAL A 104 -1.48 -10.02 10.33
N ARG A 105 -1.33 -10.52 11.56
CA ARG A 105 -0.04 -10.62 12.24
C ARG A 105 0.63 -9.25 12.24
N GLU A 106 1.87 -9.12 11.78
CA GLU A 106 2.58 -7.84 11.69
C GLU A 106 2.36 -7.10 10.36
N TRP A 107 1.44 -7.54 9.49
CA TRP A 107 1.20 -6.94 8.18
C TRP A 107 -0.07 -6.09 8.19
N VAL A 108 0.01 -4.90 7.59
CA VAL A 108 -1.14 -4.06 7.30
C VAL A 108 -1.45 -4.09 5.83
N LYS A 109 -2.73 -4.22 5.50
CA LYS A 109 -3.26 -3.94 4.18
C LYS A 109 -4.13 -2.68 4.23
N VAL A 110 -3.88 -1.73 3.35
CA VAL A 110 -4.71 -0.55 3.11
C VAL A 110 -5.17 -0.60 1.67
N HIS A 111 -6.47 -0.73 1.47
CA HIS A 111 -7.08 -0.75 0.13
C HIS A 111 -8.05 0.41 0.02
N CYS A 112 -8.01 1.12 -1.10
CA CYS A 112 -8.83 2.27 -1.39
C CYS A 112 -9.28 2.20 -2.86
N GLU A 113 -10.59 2.26 -3.12
CA GLU A 113 -11.19 2.25 -4.47
C GLU A 113 -11.64 3.65 -4.92
N GLY A 114 -11.93 3.83 -6.21
CA GLY A 114 -12.40 5.10 -6.77
C GLY A 114 -11.29 6.04 -7.24
N ASP A 115 -11.59 7.34 -7.26
CA ASP A 115 -10.81 8.38 -7.95
C ASP A 115 -9.48 8.76 -7.27
N VAL A 116 -8.58 7.80 -7.08
CA VAL A 116 -7.22 8.04 -6.56
C VAL A 116 -6.43 8.93 -7.51
N LYS A 117 -6.04 10.13 -7.08
CA LYS A 117 -5.27 11.10 -7.88
C LYS A 117 -3.77 11.04 -7.61
N SER A 118 -3.39 10.95 -6.34
CA SER A 118 -1.98 10.93 -5.94
C SER A 118 -1.80 10.37 -4.53
N ILE A 119 -0.56 10.04 -4.18
CA ILE A 119 -0.20 9.57 -2.84
C ILE A 119 0.97 10.41 -2.34
N SER A 120 0.85 10.95 -1.13
CA SER A 120 1.86 11.80 -0.50
C SER A 120 2.17 11.37 0.93
N ASP A 121 3.16 12.03 1.53
CA ASP A 121 3.48 11.93 2.96
C ASP A 121 3.71 10.49 3.46
N LYS A 122 4.39 9.65 2.66
CA LYS A 122 4.72 8.24 2.98
C LYS A 122 5.81 8.12 4.07
N ASP A 123 5.68 8.86 5.16
CA ASP A 123 6.67 8.88 6.24
C ASP A 123 6.63 7.60 7.05
N GLY A 124 7.82 7.06 7.37
CA GLY A 124 7.97 5.86 8.19
C GLY A 124 7.63 4.54 7.49
N LEU A 125 6.96 4.58 6.33
CA LEU A 125 6.71 3.39 5.51
C LEU A 125 8.03 2.80 4.99
N PRO A 126 8.12 1.48 4.82
CA PRO A 126 9.27 0.88 4.15
C PRO A 126 9.34 1.38 2.69
N ARG A 127 10.54 1.73 2.21
CA ARG A 127 10.71 2.37 0.88
C ARG A 127 10.88 1.39 -0.28
N SER A 128 11.31 0.17 -0.01
CA SER A 128 11.42 -0.95 -0.95
C SER A 128 12.05 -2.12 -0.20
N SER A 129 11.35 -3.24 -0.11
CA SER A 129 11.87 -4.51 0.42
C SER A 129 10.80 -5.60 0.31
N ALA A 130 11.17 -6.83 0.65
CA ALA A 130 10.25 -7.94 0.93
C ALA A 130 9.22 -7.68 2.05
N ASP A 131 9.12 -6.44 2.56
CA ASP A 131 8.20 -6.01 3.61
C ASP A 131 7.21 -4.93 3.12
N TYR A 132 7.16 -4.68 1.81
CA TYR A 132 6.34 -3.63 1.18
C TYR A 132 5.86 -4.04 -0.21
N TYR A 133 4.58 -3.87 -0.47
CA TYR A 133 3.93 -4.01 -1.77
C TYR A 133 3.00 -2.82 -1.97
N GLU A 134 3.03 -2.23 -3.17
CA GLU A 134 2.06 -1.23 -3.58
C GLU A 134 1.52 -1.55 -4.97
N SER A 135 0.22 -1.35 -5.16
CA SER A 135 -0.46 -1.39 -6.45
C SER A 135 -1.32 -0.16 -6.56
N ILE A 136 -0.92 0.77 -7.42
CA ILE A 136 -1.62 2.04 -7.62
C ILE A 136 -2.10 2.10 -9.06
N ARG A 137 -3.41 2.31 -9.23
CA ARG A 137 -4.04 2.59 -10.52
C ARG A 137 -4.79 3.91 -10.37
N LEU A 138 -4.19 4.99 -10.89
CA LEU A 138 -4.78 6.32 -10.80
C LEU A 138 -6.18 6.32 -11.44
N GLY A 139 -7.14 6.98 -10.78
CA GLY A 139 -8.55 6.97 -11.15
C GLY A 139 -9.29 5.66 -10.87
N THR A 140 -8.67 4.68 -10.18
CA THR A 140 -9.34 3.40 -9.90
C THR A 140 -9.10 2.87 -8.49
N MET A 141 -7.85 2.69 -8.07
CA MET A 141 -7.56 2.12 -6.75
C MET A 141 -6.13 2.37 -6.28
N ALA A 142 -5.92 2.22 -4.98
CA ALA A 142 -4.61 2.06 -4.37
C ALA A 142 -4.65 0.96 -3.31
N ASP A 143 -3.77 -0.02 -3.44
CA ASP A 143 -3.58 -1.13 -2.50
C ASP A 143 -2.15 -1.09 -1.98
N PHE A 144 -2.00 -1.08 -0.66
CA PHE A 144 -0.72 -1.08 0.04
C PHE A 144 -0.70 -2.23 1.03
N VAL A 145 0.37 -3.03 0.98
CA VAL A 145 0.63 -4.06 1.99
C VAL A 145 2.03 -3.83 2.55
N PHE A 146 2.14 -3.65 3.86
CA PHE A 146 3.44 -3.37 4.48
C PHE A 146 3.55 -3.91 5.89
N ARG A 147 4.79 -4.17 6.32
CA ARG A 147 5.07 -4.69 7.66
C ARG A 147 5.16 -3.58 8.71
N LEU A 148 4.43 -3.73 9.80
CA LEU A 148 4.55 -2.94 11.02
C LEU A 148 5.89 -3.21 11.71
N LYS A 149 6.44 -2.17 12.37
CA LYS A 149 7.63 -2.29 13.21
C LYS A 149 7.45 -1.49 14.48
N LYS A 150 7.76 -2.13 15.63
CA LYS A 150 7.82 -1.48 16.94
C LYS A 150 8.79 -0.29 16.90
N GLY A 151 8.42 0.80 17.59
CA GLY A 151 9.18 2.05 17.61
C GLY A 151 9.02 2.91 16.35
N ARG A 152 8.02 2.66 15.50
CA ARG A 152 7.78 3.47 14.30
C ARG A 152 6.41 4.12 14.30
N THR A 153 6.40 5.35 13.77
CA THR A 153 5.19 6.04 13.34
C THR A 153 5.17 6.04 11.82
N MET A 154 4.04 5.68 11.23
CA MET A 154 3.81 5.64 9.79
C MET A 154 2.67 6.58 9.43
N LYS A 155 2.85 7.31 8.33
CA LYS A 155 1.87 8.24 7.78
C LYS A 155 1.80 8.05 6.28
N MET A 156 0.63 8.24 5.71
CA MET A 156 0.43 8.28 4.26
C MET A 156 -0.87 9.00 3.95
N ARG A 157 -0.91 9.76 2.86
CA ARG A 157 -2.14 10.39 2.37
C ARG A 157 -2.44 9.91 0.96
N ILE A 158 -3.70 9.54 0.71
CA ILE A 158 -4.23 9.15 -0.59
C ILE A 158 -5.21 10.25 -0.99
N HIS A 159 -4.84 11.04 -2.00
CA HIS A 159 -5.64 12.14 -2.51
C HIS A 159 -6.68 11.64 -3.50
N ARG A 160 -7.90 12.15 -3.38
CA ARG A 160 -9.06 11.85 -4.23
C ARG A 160 -9.81 13.15 -4.55
N ASP A 161 -10.83 13.07 -5.40
CA ASP A 161 -11.64 14.24 -5.71
C ASP A 161 -12.45 14.73 -4.49
N GLY A 162 -12.13 15.93 -4.01
CA GLY A 162 -12.83 16.62 -2.91
C GLY A 162 -12.60 16.03 -1.52
N ASN A 163 -11.77 14.99 -1.38
CA ASN A 163 -11.40 14.41 -0.09
C ASN A 163 -10.05 13.70 -0.15
N ARG A 164 -9.53 13.32 1.03
CA ARG A 164 -8.37 12.44 1.14
C ARG A 164 -8.54 11.41 2.23
N ALA A 165 -7.95 10.23 2.01
CA ALA A 165 -7.77 9.23 3.06
C ALA A 165 -6.39 9.44 3.72
N SER A 166 -6.35 9.55 5.04
CA SER A 166 -5.12 9.74 5.82
C SER A 166 -4.87 8.53 6.70
N LEU A 167 -3.81 7.78 6.40
CA LEU A 167 -3.29 6.72 7.24
C LEU A 167 -2.41 7.33 8.34
N PHE A 168 -2.66 6.91 9.58
CA PHE A 168 -1.78 7.18 10.71
C PHE A 168 -1.66 5.92 11.58
N ILE A 169 -0.44 5.42 11.72
CA ILE A 169 -0.13 4.31 12.60
C ILE A 169 0.97 4.74 13.56
N ASN A 170 0.76 4.56 14.86
CA ASN A 170 1.76 4.84 15.89
C ASN A 170 2.06 3.58 16.71
N TRP A 171 3.28 3.07 16.62
CA TRP A 171 3.76 1.99 17.47
C TRP A 171 4.97 2.45 18.29
N PRO A 172 4.75 2.97 19.51
CA PRO A 172 5.83 3.37 20.41
C PRO A 172 6.76 2.20 20.76
N ALA A 173 8.04 2.48 20.98
CA ALA A 173 9.02 1.45 21.36
C ALA A 173 8.73 0.84 22.75
N SER A 174 8.02 1.57 23.62
CA SER A 174 7.62 1.13 24.96
C SER A 174 6.35 0.28 25.01
N LYS A 175 5.70 0.04 23.86
CA LYS A 175 4.43 -0.70 23.78
C LYS A 175 4.60 -1.96 22.94
N ASP A 176 3.98 -3.04 23.35
CA ASP A 176 4.04 -4.31 22.62
C ASP A 176 3.14 -4.34 21.38
N ARG A 177 2.27 -3.35 21.24
CA ARG A 177 1.37 -3.18 20.11
C ARG A 177 1.26 -1.70 19.70
N PRO A 178 0.80 -1.42 18.46
CA PRO A 178 0.41 -0.07 18.06
C PRO A 178 -0.65 0.51 19.00
N VAL A 179 -0.54 1.81 19.30
CA VAL A 179 -1.54 2.51 20.13
C VAL A 179 -2.57 3.25 19.29
N HIS A 180 -2.23 3.55 18.03
CA HIS A 180 -3.13 4.16 17.07
C HIS A 180 -2.96 3.47 15.72
N VAL A 181 -4.08 3.07 15.11
CA VAL A 181 -4.14 2.53 13.75
C VAL A 181 -5.40 3.09 13.11
N ALA A 182 -5.25 4.16 12.34
CA ALA A 182 -6.39 4.90 11.81
C ALA A 182 -6.25 5.17 10.31
N LEU A 183 -7.36 5.04 9.61
CA LEU A 183 -7.51 5.44 8.22
C LEU A 183 -8.66 6.43 8.11
N ALA A 184 -8.36 7.71 8.26
CA ALA A 184 -9.36 8.76 8.43
C ALA A 184 -9.73 9.46 7.12
N GLN A 185 -11.00 9.83 6.95
CA GLN A 185 -11.39 10.78 5.91
C GLN A 185 -11.09 12.21 6.33
N ILE A 186 -10.50 13.00 5.44
CA ILE A 186 -10.34 14.43 5.61
C ILE A 186 -10.96 15.12 4.39
N LYS A 187 -11.87 16.07 4.65
CA LYS A 187 -12.41 16.96 3.61
C LYS A 187 -11.38 18.05 3.33
N GLU A 188 -11.09 18.30 2.06
CA GLU A 188 -10.21 19.38 1.63
C GLU A 188 -10.98 20.68 1.35
#